data_AF-A0A560H5T7-F1
#
_entry.id   AF-A0A560H5T7-F1
#
_cell.length_a   1.000
_cell.length_b   1.000
_cell.length_c   1.000
_cell.angle_alpha   90.00
_cell.angle_beta   90.00
_cell.angle_gamma   90.00
#
_symmetry.space_group_name_H-M   'P 1'
#
loop_
_entity.id
_entity.type
_entity.pdbx_description
1 polymer ?
#
loop_
_entity_poly.entity_id
_entity_poly.type
_entity_poly.pdbx_seq_one_letter_code
_entity_poly.pdbx_strand_id
1 'polypeptide(L)'
;MNILDSLKADLLAAAAAAPDLAALEEVRVDALGKKGRITGLMKDMGSLTPDERRERGQALNAVKEEISQALDARRQVLKAEALAQRLEAERIDVSLPARPEVEGRVHPISQTVEEMIAIFADMGFTVAEGPDIETDFNNFTALNIPPEHPARQMHDTFYLPNGPDGGTRVLRTHTSPVQIRTMLAGEPPIRIIAPGRTYRSDYDQTHTPMFHQIEGLVIGENIHMGHLKGTLLEFCRAFFQVDDLPLRFRPSFFPFTEPSAEVDIGCSRKGGELKLGNYGDWLEILGCGMVHPKVLENCGIDSTRWQGFAFGMGIERVAMLKYGIPDLRTFFEADLRWLKHYGFVPLDVPSLAQGLTR
;
A
#
# COMPACT_ATOMS: atom_id res chain seq x y z
N MET A 1 -25.07 8.88 79.32
CA MET A 1 -24.35 8.99 78.04
C MET A 1 -23.85 10.41 77.90
N ASN A 2 -22.58 10.58 77.53
CA ASN A 2 -21.97 11.89 77.39
C ASN A 2 -22.55 12.58 76.14
N ILE A 3 -22.78 13.90 76.18
CA ILE A 3 -23.37 14.68 75.07
C ILE A 3 -22.54 14.53 73.77
N LEU A 4 -21.25 14.27 73.92
CA LEU A 4 -20.30 14.03 72.84
C LEU A 4 -20.57 12.70 72.11
N ASP A 5 -20.97 11.65 72.84
CA ASP A 5 -21.22 10.31 72.27
C ASP A 5 -22.51 10.30 71.44
N SER A 6 -23.55 10.99 71.91
CA SER A 6 -24.80 11.14 71.15
C SER A 6 -24.59 11.96 69.87
N LEU A 7 -23.83 13.06 69.96
CA LEU A 7 -23.50 13.87 68.77
C LEU A 7 -22.72 13.08 67.73
N LYS A 8 -21.74 12.28 68.18
CA LYS A 8 -20.95 11.40 67.32
C LYS A 8 -21.86 10.38 66.61
N ALA A 9 -22.72 9.69 67.36
CA ALA A 9 -23.64 8.70 66.80
C ALA A 9 -24.58 9.31 65.75
N ASP A 10 -25.15 10.48 66.04
CA ASP A 10 -26.05 11.20 65.12
C ASP A 10 -25.34 11.56 63.80
N LEU A 11 -24.14 12.14 63.89
CA LEU A 11 -23.39 12.60 62.70
C LEU A 11 -22.85 11.41 61.87
N LEU A 12 -22.44 10.32 62.51
CA LEU A 12 -22.07 9.08 61.81
C LEU A 12 -23.27 8.48 61.08
N ALA A 13 -24.45 8.46 61.72
CA ALA A 13 -25.68 7.99 61.09
C ALA A 13 -26.11 8.88 59.92
N ALA A 14 -26.02 10.20 60.07
CA ALA A 14 -26.34 11.16 59.01
C ALA A 14 -25.37 11.04 57.83
N ALA A 15 -24.07 10.87 58.07
CA ALA A 15 -23.08 10.63 57.03
C ALA A 15 -23.36 9.32 56.28
N ALA A 16 -23.70 8.24 57.00
CA ALA A 16 -24.05 6.96 56.38
C ALA A 16 -25.34 7.02 55.54
N ALA A 17 -26.34 7.79 56.00
CA ALA A 17 -27.64 7.91 55.36
C ALA A 17 -27.68 8.89 54.17
N ALA A 18 -26.62 9.68 53.95
CA ALA A 18 -26.57 10.63 52.85
C ALA A 18 -26.75 9.93 51.48
N PRO A 19 -27.80 10.27 50.70
CA PRO A 19 -28.11 9.59 49.44
C PRO A 19 -27.22 10.04 48.27
N ASP A 20 -26.62 11.24 48.35
CA ASP A 20 -25.81 11.81 47.28
C ASP A 20 -24.72 12.76 47.84
N LEU A 21 -23.86 13.25 46.95
CA LEU A 21 -22.75 14.13 47.32
C LEU A 21 -23.22 15.49 47.85
N ALA A 22 -24.41 15.96 47.48
CA ALA A 22 -24.94 17.24 47.96
C ALA A 22 -25.45 17.08 49.40
N ALA A 23 -26.21 16.03 49.69
CA ALA A 23 -26.66 15.69 51.03
C ALA A 23 -25.48 15.38 51.97
N LEU A 24 -24.43 14.71 51.47
CA LEU A 24 -23.21 14.48 52.26
C LEU A 24 -22.47 15.79 52.58
N GLU A 25 -22.49 16.76 51.66
CA GLU A 25 -21.90 18.08 51.87
C GLU A 25 -22.71 18.89 52.90
N GLU A 26 -24.04 18.76 52.94
CA GLU A 26 -24.88 19.35 53.99
C GLU A 26 -24.51 18.79 55.38
N VAL A 27 -24.31 17.47 55.50
CA VAL A 27 -23.85 16.82 56.75
C VAL A 27 -22.45 17.33 57.14
N ARG A 28 -21.54 17.50 56.18
CA ARG A 28 -20.21 18.06 56.43
C ARG A 28 -20.29 19.49 56.96
N VAL A 29 -21.17 20.31 56.40
CA VAL A 29 -21.38 21.71 56.82
C VAL A 29 -22.01 21.77 58.21
N ASP A 30 -23.00 20.92 58.53
CA ASP A 30 -23.61 20.83 59.87
C ASP A 30 -22.60 20.34 60.92
N ALA A 31 -21.74 19.38 60.59
CA ALA A 31 -20.73 18.85 61.51
C ALA A 31 -19.55 19.81 61.71
N LEU A 32 -18.90 20.21 60.61
CA LEU A 32 -17.55 20.81 60.59
C LEU A 32 -17.53 22.24 60.03
N GLY A 33 -18.67 22.81 59.63
CA GLY A 33 -18.76 24.16 59.11
C GLY A 33 -18.43 25.25 60.14
N LYS A 34 -18.39 26.53 59.71
CA LYS A 34 -18.07 27.68 60.58
C LYS A 34 -19.03 27.84 61.78
N LYS A 35 -20.28 27.39 61.62
CA LYS A 35 -21.33 27.31 62.65
C LYS A 35 -21.72 25.85 62.97
N GLY A 36 -20.89 24.88 62.56
CA GLY A 36 -21.19 23.47 62.74
C GLY A 36 -21.18 23.03 64.20
N ARG A 37 -21.88 21.94 64.51
CA ARG A 37 -22.09 21.43 65.87
C ARG A 37 -20.76 21.12 66.58
N ILE A 38 -19.78 20.54 65.87
CA ILE A 38 -18.44 20.25 66.44
C ILE A 38 -17.62 21.54 66.60
N THR A 39 -17.68 22.44 65.61
CA THR A 39 -17.01 23.75 65.65
C THR A 39 -17.54 24.64 66.78
N GLY A 40 -18.83 24.56 67.10
CA GLY A 40 -19.45 25.23 68.24
C GLY A 40 -18.88 24.75 69.57
N LEU A 41 -18.84 23.43 69.77
CA LEU A 41 -18.26 22.81 70.98
C LEU A 41 -16.77 23.12 71.17
N MET A 42 -16.02 23.33 70.08
CA MET A 42 -14.61 23.76 70.15
C MET A 42 -14.47 25.23 70.60
N LYS A 43 -15.40 26.12 70.28
CA LYS A 43 -15.38 27.52 70.73
C LYS A 43 -15.66 27.64 72.22
N ASP A 44 -16.55 26.79 72.72
CA ASP A 44 -16.93 26.74 74.14
C ASP A 44 -15.78 26.23 75.04
N MET A 45 -14.66 25.75 74.47
CA MET A 45 -13.47 25.36 75.24
C MET A 45 -12.66 26.55 75.80
N GLY A 46 -12.88 27.76 75.28
CA GLY A 46 -12.16 28.96 75.70
C GLY A 46 -12.41 29.37 77.15
N SER A 47 -13.50 28.90 77.76
CA SER A 47 -13.93 29.18 79.13
C SER A 47 -13.51 28.13 80.17
N LEU A 48 -12.87 27.02 79.74
CA LEU A 48 -12.49 25.90 80.62
C LEU A 48 -11.11 26.08 81.26
N THR A 49 -10.88 25.42 82.41
CA THR A 49 -9.57 25.35 83.08
C THR A 49 -8.53 24.58 82.22
N PRO A 50 -7.22 24.77 82.43
CA PRO A 50 -6.19 24.14 81.61
C PRO A 50 -6.27 22.61 81.54
N ASP A 51 -6.60 21.94 82.65
CA ASP A 51 -6.69 20.48 82.72
C ASP A 51 -7.97 19.95 82.04
N GLU A 52 -9.12 20.57 82.30
CA GLU A 52 -10.39 20.23 81.63
C GLU A 52 -10.35 20.50 80.12
N ARG A 53 -9.65 21.55 79.71
CA ARG A 53 -9.44 21.91 78.29
C ARG A 53 -8.60 20.84 77.57
N ARG A 54 -7.62 20.23 78.25
CA ARG A 54 -6.77 19.18 77.67
C ARG A 54 -7.56 17.90 77.40
N GLU A 55 -8.30 17.41 78.39
CA GLU A 55 -9.06 16.16 78.27
C GLU A 55 -10.22 16.29 77.28
N ARG A 56 -11.00 17.38 77.39
CA ARG A 56 -12.15 17.64 76.50
C ARG A 56 -11.72 17.99 75.07
N GLY A 57 -10.58 18.66 74.91
CA GLY A 57 -9.99 18.96 73.61
C GLY A 57 -9.48 17.72 72.88
N GLN A 58 -8.86 16.77 73.60
CA GLN A 58 -8.47 15.48 73.02
C GLN A 58 -9.69 14.68 72.55
N ALA A 59 -10.74 14.59 73.37
CA ALA A 59 -11.97 13.90 73.02
C ALA A 59 -12.67 14.54 71.80
N LEU A 60 -12.75 15.88 71.73
CA LEU A 60 -13.34 16.59 70.59
C LEU A 60 -12.54 16.42 69.29
N ASN A 61 -11.20 16.43 69.37
CA ASN A 61 -10.35 16.20 68.21
C ASN A 61 -10.49 14.76 67.68
N ALA A 62 -10.58 13.77 68.58
CA ALA A 62 -10.84 12.39 68.19
C ALA A 62 -12.19 12.25 67.47
N VAL A 63 -13.26 12.84 68.01
CA VAL A 63 -14.58 12.83 67.36
C VAL A 63 -14.57 13.55 66.01
N LYS A 64 -13.90 14.71 65.91
CA LYS A 64 -13.76 15.44 64.65
C LYS A 64 -13.07 14.60 63.58
N GLU A 65 -11.99 13.92 63.95
CA GLU A 65 -11.23 13.05 63.05
C GLU A 65 -12.08 11.88 62.58
N GLU A 66 -12.76 11.18 63.49
CA GLU A 66 -13.64 10.06 63.14
C GLU A 66 -14.79 10.48 62.21
N ILE A 67 -15.42 11.64 62.45
CA ILE A 67 -16.46 12.18 61.56
C ILE A 67 -15.89 12.57 60.19
N SER A 68 -14.71 13.19 60.13
CA SER A 68 -14.06 13.50 58.86
C SER A 68 -13.76 12.24 58.06
N GLN A 69 -13.22 11.20 58.71
CA GLN A 69 -12.96 9.91 58.09
C GLN A 69 -14.23 9.23 57.58
N ALA A 70 -15.32 9.28 58.34
CA ALA A 70 -16.61 8.73 57.92
C ALA A 70 -17.21 9.48 56.72
N LEU A 71 -17.12 10.81 56.71
CA LEU A 71 -17.55 11.65 55.59
C LEU A 71 -16.71 11.38 54.34
N ASP A 72 -15.39 11.28 54.48
CA ASP A 72 -14.50 10.98 53.36
C ASP A 72 -14.74 9.56 52.83
N ALA A 73 -14.92 8.56 53.71
CA ALA A 73 -15.26 7.20 53.32
C ALA A 73 -16.58 7.14 52.55
N ARG A 74 -17.65 7.79 53.05
CA ARG A 74 -18.94 7.85 52.35
C ARG A 74 -18.82 8.58 51.01
N ARG A 75 -18.04 9.67 50.95
CA ARG A 75 -17.79 10.41 49.71
C ARG A 75 -17.16 9.52 48.65
N GLN A 76 -16.22 8.66 49.02
CA GLN A 76 -15.61 7.72 48.07
C GLN A 76 -16.63 6.69 47.55
N VAL A 77 -17.48 6.16 48.43
CA VAL A 77 -18.56 5.23 48.06
C VAL A 77 -19.51 5.88 47.04
N LEU A 78 -20.04 7.07 47.34
CA LEU A 78 -20.96 7.79 46.46
C LEU A 78 -20.33 8.14 45.11
N LYS A 79 -19.04 8.50 45.08
CA LYS A 79 -18.31 8.73 43.83
C LYS A 79 -18.18 7.46 42.99
N ALA A 80 -17.89 6.33 43.62
CA ALA A 80 -17.77 5.05 42.93
C ALA A 80 -19.12 4.57 42.37
N GLU A 81 -20.21 4.72 43.14
CA GLU A 81 -21.58 4.42 42.69
C GLU A 81 -21.99 5.29 41.51
N ALA A 82 -21.76 6.61 41.58
CA ALA A 82 -22.05 7.55 40.50
C ALA A 82 -21.24 7.23 39.23
N LEU A 83 -19.97 6.86 39.37
CA LEU A 83 -19.12 6.43 38.25
C LEU A 83 -19.65 5.14 37.63
N ALA A 84 -19.99 4.13 38.42
CA ALA A 84 -20.51 2.85 37.93
C ALA A 84 -21.84 3.02 37.19
N GLN A 85 -22.76 3.84 37.71
CA GLN A 85 -24.02 4.17 37.03
C GLN A 85 -23.77 4.87 35.70
N ARG A 86 -22.82 5.82 35.66
CA ARG A 86 -22.44 6.51 34.43
C ARG A 86 -21.84 5.55 33.40
N LEU A 87 -20.96 4.64 33.82
CA LEU A 87 -20.35 3.63 32.94
C LEU A 87 -21.38 2.67 32.37
N GLU A 88 -22.38 2.23 33.15
CA GLU A 88 -23.45 1.38 32.65
C GLU A 88 -24.38 2.13 31.68
N ALA A 89 -24.66 3.41 31.94
CA ALA A 89 -25.48 4.25 31.07
C ALA A 89 -24.76 4.61 29.75
N GLU A 90 -23.44 4.80 29.78
CA GLU A 90 -22.59 5.08 28.61
C GLU A 90 -22.10 3.80 27.92
N ARG A 91 -22.60 2.63 28.32
CA ARG A 91 -22.23 1.36 27.73
C ARG A 91 -22.65 1.30 26.26
N ILE A 92 -21.69 1.04 25.40
CA ILE A 92 -21.89 0.83 23.96
C ILE A 92 -21.67 -0.63 23.59
N ASP A 93 -22.30 -1.05 22.49
CA ASP A 93 -21.99 -2.32 21.85
C ASP A 93 -20.74 -2.16 20.96
N VAL A 94 -19.59 -2.60 21.49
CA VAL A 94 -18.30 -2.57 20.79
C VAL A 94 -18.20 -3.59 19.65
N SER A 95 -19.20 -4.47 19.48
CA SER A 95 -19.26 -5.44 18.37
C SER A 95 -19.94 -4.89 17.12
N LEU A 96 -20.58 -3.72 17.21
CA LEU A 96 -21.17 -3.07 16.05
C LEU A 96 -20.10 -2.77 15.00
N PRO A 97 -20.44 -2.91 13.69
CA PRO A 97 -19.54 -2.52 12.63
C PRO A 97 -19.08 -1.07 12.80
N ALA A 98 -17.80 -0.83 12.50
CA ALA A 98 -17.30 0.53 12.38
C ALA A 98 -18.14 1.31 11.35
N ARG A 99 -18.17 2.63 11.49
CA ARG A 99 -18.85 3.48 10.50
C ARG A 99 -18.21 3.23 9.13
N PRO A 100 -19.00 3.03 8.07
CA PRO A 100 -18.45 2.70 6.77
C PRO A 100 -17.61 3.86 6.26
N GLU A 101 -16.38 3.55 5.86
CA GLU A 101 -15.49 4.46 5.13
C GLU A 101 -15.33 3.97 3.70
N VAL A 102 -15.16 4.90 2.76
CA VAL A 102 -14.93 4.54 1.35
C VAL A 102 -13.47 4.11 1.21
N GLU A 103 -13.26 2.81 1.05
CA GLU A 103 -11.94 2.29 0.70
C GLU A 103 -11.70 2.36 -0.80
N GLY A 104 -10.62 3.05 -1.18
CA GLY A 104 -10.08 2.99 -2.54
C GLY A 104 -9.40 1.66 -2.82
N ARG A 105 -9.26 1.35 -4.11
CA ARG A 105 -8.47 0.22 -4.60
C ARG A 105 -7.60 0.67 -5.78
N VAL A 106 -6.36 0.19 -5.81
CA VAL A 106 -5.42 0.37 -6.92
C VAL A 106 -5.70 -0.67 -7.99
N HIS A 107 -5.68 -0.26 -9.24
CA HIS A 107 -5.92 -1.15 -10.36
C HIS A 107 -4.80 -2.21 -10.47
N PRO A 108 -5.09 -3.49 -10.75
CA PRO A 108 -4.07 -4.53 -10.81
C PRO A 108 -2.93 -4.26 -11.80
N ILE A 109 -3.20 -3.57 -12.91
CA ILE A 109 -2.15 -3.14 -13.84
C ILE A 109 -1.22 -2.12 -13.20
N SER A 110 -1.74 -1.13 -12.47
CA SER A 110 -0.91 -0.16 -11.76
C SER A 110 -0.04 -0.84 -10.71
N GLN A 111 -0.61 -1.77 -9.93
CA GLN A 111 0.13 -2.59 -8.98
C GLN A 111 1.26 -3.37 -9.66
N THR A 112 0.94 -4.03 -10.78
CA THR A 112 1.91 -4.81 -11.55
C THR A 112 3.05 -3.94 -12.08
N VAL A 113 2.75 -2.75 -12.59
CA VAL A 113 3.76 -1.79 -13.06
C VAL A 113 4.70 -1.41 -11.92
N GLU A 114 4.17 -1.05 -10.75
CA GLU A 114 4.98 -0.67 -9.58
C GLU A 114 5.88 -1.83 -9.11
N GLU A 115 5.38 -3.06 -9.09
CA GLU A 115 6.19 -4.24 -8.76
C GLU A 115 7.34 -4.46 -9.74
N MET A 116 7.06 -4.36 -11.04
CA MET A 116 8.08 -4.53 -12.07
C MET A 116 9.13 -3.41 -11.97
N ILE A 117 8.69 -2.16 -11.75
CA ILE A 117 9.59 -1.02 -11.51
C ILE A 117 10.46 -1.28 -10.28
N ALA A 118 9.90 -1.71 -9.16
CA ALA A 118 10.65 -1.99 -7.94
C ALA A 118 11.75 -3.04 -8.15
N ILE A 119 11.43 -4.13 -8.88
CA ILE A 119 12.40 -5.20 -9.18
C ILE A 119 13.53 -4.69 -10.08
N PHE A 120 13.20 -3.99 -11.18
CA PHE A 120 14.22 -3.50 -12.11
C PHE A 120 15.03 -2.34 -11.53
N ALA A 121 14.44 -1.50 -10.68
CA ALA A 121 15.14 -0.43 -9.97
C ALA A 121 16.24 -0.98 -9.06
N ASP A 122 15.99 -2.11 -8.38
CA ASP A 122 17.00 -2.81 -7.56
C ASP A 122 18.16 -3.37 -8.41
N MET A 123 17.87 -3.74 -9.66
CA MET A 123 18.88 -4.09 -10.67
C MET A 123 19.57 -2.87 -11.31
N GLY A 124 19.28 -1.66 -10.84
CA GLY A 124 19.89 -0.40 -11.29
C GLY A 124 19.31 0.17 -12.58
N PHE A 125 18.11 -0.24 -13.00
CA PHE A 125 17.41 0.38 -14.11
C PHE A 125 16.71 1.67 -13.69
N THR A 126 16.68 2.66 -14.58
CA THR A 126 15.86 3.86 -14.41
C THR A 126 14.60 3.79 -15.27
N VAL A 127 13.53 4.45 -14.83
CA VAL A 127 12.29 4.53 -15.61
C VAL A 127 12.43 5.62 -16.66
N ALA A 128 12.10 5.30 -17.91
CA ALA A 128 12.00 6.22 -19.02
C ALA A 128 10.57 6.24 -19.56
N GLU A 129 10.09 7.43 -19.91
CA GLU A 129 8.74 7.64 -20.45
C GLU A 129 8.81 8.27 -21.84
N GLY A 130 7.74 8.09 -22.61
CA GLY A 130 7.59 8.74 -23.91
C GLY A 130 6.14 8.79 -24.36
N PRO A 131 5.86 9.53 -25.44
CA PRO A 131 4.50 9.81 -25.89
C PRO A 131 3.80 8.55 -26.43
N ASP A 132 2.47 8.54 -26.35
CA ASP A 132 1.62 7.50 -26.96
C ASP A 132 1.52 7.67 -28.49
N ILE A 133 1.50 8.91 -28.97
CA ILE A 133 1.55 9.24 -30.39
C ILE A 133 3.01 9.38 -30.82
N GLU A 134 3.42 8.54 -31.76
CA GLU A 134 4.78 8.51 -32.27
C GLU A 134 4.91 8.81 -33.75
N THR A 135 6.15 9.08 -34.16
CA THR A 135 6.55 9.14 -35.56
C THR A 135 6.80 7.73 -36.11
N ASP A 136 6.57 7.55 -37.42
CA ASP A 136 6.96 6.30 -38.12
C ASP A 136 8.45 5.98 -37.93
N PHE A 137 9.29 7.02 -37.87
CA PHE A 137 10.73 6.87 -37.66
C PHE A 137 11.05 6.16 -36.33
N ASN A 138 10.55 6.68 -35.21
CA ASN A 138 10.84 6.08 -33.90
C ASN A 138 10.13 4.73 -33.70
N ASN A 139 8.91 4.56 -34.24
CA ASN A 139 8.14 3.34 -34.06
C ASN A 139 8.59 2.20 -34.97
N PHE A 140 9.25 2.47 -36.08
CA PHE A 140 9.63 1.41 -37.02
C PHE A 140 11.02 1.58 -37.62
N THR A 141 11.29 2.71 -38.28
CA THR A 141 12.50 2.87 -39.10
C THR A 141 13.78 2.75 -38.27
N ALA A 142 13.84 3.43 -37.13
CA ALA A 142 14.98 3.39 -36.22
C ALA A 142 15.18 1.98 -35.62
N LEU A 143 14.11 1.21 -35.48
CA LEU A 143 14.08 -0.18 -35.01
C LEU A 143 14.36 -1.20 -36.12
N ASN A 144 14.92 -0.76 -37.26
CA ASN A 144 15.29 -1.65 -38.37
C ASN A 144 14.09 -2.42 -38.96
N ILE A 145 12.87 -1.89 -38.83
CA ILE A 145 11.66 -2.45 -39.44
C ILE A 145 11.47 -1.72 -40.78
N PRO A 146 11.63 -2.34 -41.95
CA PRO A 146 11.51 -1.64 -43.24
C PRO A 146 10.05 -1.32 -43.61
N PRO A 147 9.77 -0.38 -44.54
CA PRO A 147 8.43 0.02 -44.97
C PRO A 147 7.52 -1.14 -45.41
N GLU A 148 8.09 -2.14 -46.06
CA GLU A 148 7.44 -3.35 -46.56
C GLU A 148 7.15 -4.40 -45.49
N HIS A 149 7.59 -4.19 -44.24
CA HIS A 149 7.41 -5.15 -43.16
C HIS A 149 5.92 -5.29 -42.77
N PRO A 150 5.41 -6.52 -42.53
CA PRO A 150 4.01 -6.76 -42.16
C PRO A 150 3.51 -5.94 -40.96
N ALA A 151 4.36 -5.75 -39.94
CA ALA A 151 4.03 -4.94 -38.76
C ALA A 151 3.68 -3.46 -39.04
N ARG A 152 4.02 -2.94 -40.23
CA ARG A 152 3.65 -1.58 -40.68
C ARG A 152 2.34 -1.54 -41.45
N GLN A 153 1.66 -2.67 -41.63
CA GLN A 153 0.41 -2.68 -42.39
C GLN A 153 -0.71 -2.02 -41.59
N MET A 154 -1.63 -1.36 -42.30
CA MET A 154 -2.75 -0.61 -41.69
C MET A 154 -3.73 -1.47 -40.89
N HIS A 155 -3.70 -2.80 -41.06
CA HIS A 155 -4.57 -3.70 -40.32
C HIS A 155 -4.08 -3.95 -38.88
N ASP A 156 -2.78 -3.72 -38.60
CA ASP A 156 -2.18 -3.96 -37.28
C ASP A 156 -1.90 -2.66 -36.51
N THR A 157 -1.69 -1.55 -37.22
CA THR A 157 -1.26 -0.27 -36.63
C THR A 157 -2.29 0.84 -36.84
N PHE A 158 -2.58 1.58 -35.77
CA PHE A 158 -3.41 2.79 -35.86
C PHE A 158 -2.60 3.97 -36.41
N TYR A 159 -2.78 4.25 -37.71
CA TYR A 159 -2.25 5.44 -38.36
C TYR A 159 -3.11 6.67 -38.06
N LEU A 160 -2.45 7.80 -37.82
CA LEU A 160 -3.06 9.09 -37.57
C LEU A 160 -2.82 10.05 -38.75
N PRO A 161 -3.60 11.14 -38.87
CA PRO A 161 -3.28 12.21 -39.80
C PRO A 161 -1.83 12.69 -39.62
N ASN A 162 -1.19 13.06 -40.73
CA ASN A 162 0.18 13.54 -40.70
C ASN A 162 0.31 14.74 -39.75
N GLY A 163 1.47 14.83 -39.09
CA GLY A 163 1.77 15.93 -38.19
C GLY A 163 1.92 17.27 -38.94
N PRO A 164 2.05 18.39 -38.20
CA PRO A 164 2.27 19.71 -38.80
C PRO A 164 3.53 19.80 -39.69
N ASP A 165 4.49 18.91 -39.47
CA ASP A 165 5.73 18.72 -40.24
C ASP A 165 5.53 17.86 -41.50
N GLY A 166 4.31 17.38 -41.78
CA GLY A 166 3.99 16.48 -42.88
C GLY A 166 4.38 15.01 -42.64
N GLY A 167 4.98 14.68 -41.50
CA GLY A 167 5.43 13.33 -41.18
C GLY A 167 4.29 12.41 -40.72
N THR A 168 4.38 11.13 -41.08
CA THR A 168 3.42 10.10 -40.65
C THR A 168 3.42 9.94 -39.13
N ARG A 169 2.23 9.84 -38.55
CA ARG A 169 2.00 9.63 -37.12
C ARG A 169 1.26 8.31 -36.88
N VAL A 170 1.60 7.63 -35.79
CA VAL A 170 0.97 6.38 -35.37
C VAL A 170 0.72 6.40 -33.87
N LEU A 171 -0.26 5.64 -33.39
CA LEU A 171 -0.23 5.21 -32.00
C LEU A 171 0.84 4.14 -31.85
N ARG A 172 1.71 4.26 -30.85
CA ARG A 172 2.84 3.33 -30.68
C ARG A 172 2.37 1.89 -30.49
N THR A 173 3.00 0.96 -31.20
CA THR A 173 2.65 -0.48 -31.19
C THR A 173 3.36 -1.27 -30.10
N HIS A 174 4.37 -0.64 -29.51
CA HIS A 174 5.28 -1.13 -28.48
C HIS A 174 5.97 0.07 -27.81
N THR A 175 6.63 -0.10 -26.66
CA THR A 175 7.32 1.00 -25.95
C THR A 175 8.78 1.19 -26.40
N SER A 176 9.24 0.43 -27.39
CA SER A 176 10.55 0.59 -28.05
C SER A 176 10.87 2.00 -28.57
N PRO A 177 9.91 2.86 -28.98
CA PRO A 177 10.22 4.24 -29.36
C PRO A 177 10.87 5.04 -28.23
N VAL A 178 10.56 4.71 -26.96
CA VAL A 178 11.21 5.32 -25.80
C VAL A 178 12.69 4.97 -25.78
N GLN A 179 13.05 3.72 -26.11
CA GLN A 179 14.45 3.28 -26.22
C GLN A 179 15.21 4.07 -27.28
N ILE A 180 14.60 4.26 -28.47
CA ILE A 180 15.17 5.08 -29.54
C ILE A 180 15.39 6.52 -29.07
N ARG A 181 14.38 7.13 -28.43
CA ARG A 181 14.50 8.50 -27.90
C ARG A 181 15.61 8.62 -26.86
N THR A 182 15.73 7.65 -25.97
CA THR A 182 16.81 7.62 -24.97
C THR A 182 18.18 7.53 -25.63
N MET A 183 18.36 6.66 -26.62
CA MET A 183 19.61 6.52 -27.36
C MET A 183 19.96 7.76 -28.21
N LEU A 184 18.95 8.47 -28.73
CA LEU A 184 19.18 9.72 -29.48
C LEU A 184 19.49 10.91 -28.57
N ALA A 185 18.98 10.91 -27.33
CA ALA A 185 19.12 12.03 -26.40
C ALA A 185 20.37 11.94 -25.51
N GLY A 186 20.97 10.76 -25.36
CA GLY A 186 22.10 10.54 -24.47
C GLY A 186 23.08 9.50 -25.00
N GLU A 187 24.28 9.48 -24.41
CA GLU A 187 25.34 8.53 -24.76
C GLU A 187 25.32 7.30 -23.82
N PRO A 188 25.74 6.12 -24.28
CA PRO A 188 25.98 4.97 -23.40
C PRO A 188 26.98 5.25 -22.26
N PRO A 189 26.88 4.52 -21.12
CA PRO A 189 26.01 3.37 -20.87
C PRO A 189 24.56 3.74 -20.57
N ILE A 190 23.62 2.93 -21.06
CA ILE A 190 22.18 3.11 -20.88
C ILE A 190 21.62 1.88 -20.15
N ARG A 191 20.77 2.09 -19.14
CA ARG A 191 20.02 1.03 -18.46
C ARG A 191 18.65 1.56 -18.05
N ILE A 192 17.64 1.30 -18.87
CA ILE A 192 16.29 1.83 -18.67
C ILE A 192 15.21 0.75 -18.79
N ILE A 193 14.09 0.98 -18.13
CA ILE A 193 12.81 0.34 -18.42
C ILE A 193 11.79 1.39 -18.86
N ALA A 194 10.92 1.02 -19.79
CA ALA A 194 9.92 1.87 -20.40
C ALA A 194 8.53 1.22 -20.28
N PRO A 195 7.87 1.33 -19.12
CA PRO A 195 6.46 0.96 -18.99
C PRO A 195 5.58 1.97 -19.72
N GLY A 196 4.53 1.49 -20.40
CA GLY A 196 3.64 2.38 -21.13
C GLY A 196 2.50 1.67 -21.85
N ARG A 197 1.53 2.46 -22.29
CA ARG A 197 0.40 2.00 -23.11
C ARG A 197 0.84 1.76 -24.54
N THR A 198 0.33 0.70 -25.14
CA THR A 198 0.61 0.33 -26.52
C THR A 198 -0.69 -0.01 -27.22
N TYR A 199 -0.72 0.19 -28.53
CA TYR A 199 -1.95 0.17 -29.30
C TYR A 199 -1.78 -0.71 -30.54
N ARG A 200 -2.73 -1.62 -30.77
CA ARG A 200 -2.77 -2.51 -31.93
C ARG A 200 -4.20 -2.66 -32.40
N SER A 201 -4.43 -2.78 -33.70
CA SER A 201 -5.79 -2.89 -34.24
C SER A 201 -6.32 -4.33 -34.16
N ASP A 202 -6.36 -4.89 -32.95
CA ASP A 202 -6.84 -6.25 -32.67
C ASP A 202 -7.73 -6.28 -31.41
N TYR A 203 -8.76 -7.13 -31.40
CA TYR A 203 -9.70 -7.27 -30.27
C TYR A 203 -10.32 -8.67 -30.20
N ASP A 204 -9.90 -9.45 -29.21
CA ASP A 204 -10.45 -10.76 -28.86
C ASP A 204 -10.34 -11.03 -27.35
N GLN A 205 -10.40 -12.30 -26.91
CA GLN A 205 -10.29 -12.67 -25.48
C GLN A 205 -8.89 -12.46 -24.90
N THR A 206 -7.86 -12.45 -25.74
CA THR A 206 -6.43 -12.35 -25.41
C THR A 206 -5.79 -11.06 -25.92
N HIS A 207 -6.49 -10.30 -26.76
CA HIS A 207 -6.01 -9.07 -27.38
C HIS A 207 -7.00 -7.93 -27.14
N THR A 208 -6.46 -6.76 -26.80
CA THR A 208 -7.21 -5.52 -26.70
C THR A 208 -6.53 -4.43 -27.52
N PRO A 209 -7.30 -3.45 -28.04
CA PRO A 209 -6.75 -2.44 -28.92
C PRO A 209 -5.80 -1.48 -28.20
N MET A 210 -5.88 -1.44 -26.88
CA MET A 210 -4.91 -0.83 -25.99
C MET A 210 -4.57 -1.84 -24.89
N PHE A 211 -3.29 -1.97 -24.58
CA PHE A 211 -2.75 -2.76 -23.48
C PHE A 211 -1.48 -2.08 -22.98
N HIS A 212 -0.79 -2.65 -22.00
CA HIS A 212 0.43 -2.08 -21.45
C HIS A 212 1.61 -3.02 -21.69
N GLN A 213 2.74 -2.43 -22.07
CA GLN A 213 4.01 -3.13 -22.13
C GLN A 213 5.03 -2.46 -21.23
N ILE A 214 5.98 -3.26 -20.78
CA ILE A 214 7.23 -2.77 -20.24
C ILE A 214 8.36 -3.38 -21.05
N GLU A 215 9.24 -2.51 -21.50
CA GLU A 215 10.43 -2.89 -22.23
C GLU A 215 11.67 -2.42 -21.50
N GLY A 216 12.72 -3.24 -21.51
CA GLY A 216 14.01 -2.86 -20.97
C GLY A 216 15.05 -2.72 -22.06
N LEU A 217 15.99 -1.80 -21.87
CA LEU A 217 17.17 -1.60 -22.70
C LEU A 217 18.41 -1.50 -21.81
N VAL A 218 19.44 -2.29 -22.14
CA VAL A 218 20.77 -2.14 -21.56
C VAL A 218 21.79 -2.02 -22.67
N ILE A 219 22.52 -0.90 -22.73
CA ILE A 219 23.67 -0.67 -23.61
C ILE A 219 24.91 -0.44 -22.75
N GLY A 220 25.98 -1.17 -23.03
CA GLY A 220 27.24 -1.04 -22.33
C GLY A 220 28.40 -1.73 -23.05
N GLU A 221 29.61 -1.52 -22.57
CA GLU A 221 30.77 -2.27 -23.04
C GLU A 221 30.68 -3.71 -22.50
N ASN A 222 30.93 -4.71 -23.34
CA ASN A 222 30.93 -6.14 -22.98
C ASN A 222 29.59 -6.75 -22.50
N ILE A 223 28.45 -6.13 -22.82
CA ILE A 223 27.13 -6.73 -22.56
C ILE A 223 26.88 -7.91 -23.49
N HIS A 224 26.45 -9.07 -22.99
CA HIS A 224 26.29 -10.29 -23.79
C HIS A 224 25.02 -11.03 -23.39
N MET A 225 24.63 -12.06 -24.16
CA MET A 225 23.41 -12.86 -23.93
C MET A 225 23.30 -13.43 -22.51
N GLY A 226 24.43 -13.79 -21.87
CA GLY A 226 24.44 -14.21 -20.46
C GLY A 226 23.88 -13.17 -19.47
N HIS A 227 24.13 -11.88 -19.70
CA HIS A 227 23.56 -10.81 -18.88
C HIS A 227 22.04 -10.73 -19.07
N LEU A 228 21.56 -10.80 -20.32
CA LEU A 228 20.12 -10.84 -20.62
C LEU A 228 19.43 -12.02 -19.92
N LYS A 229 20.00 -13.22 -20.03
CA LYS A 229 19.44 -14.43 -19.41
C LYS A 229 19.39 -14.32 -17.89
N GLY A 230 20.45 -13.79 -17.27
CA GLY A 230 20.51 -13.56 -15.82
C GLY A 230 19.47 -12.55 -15.36
N THR A 231 19.38 -11.39 -16.01
CA THR A 231 18.40 -10.34 -15.69
C THR A 231 16.98 -10.86 -15.76
N LEU A 232 16.61 -11.58 -16.83
CA LEU A 232 15.26 -12.10 -16.99
C LEU A 232 14.95 -13.25 -16.03
N LEU A 233 15.93 -14.08 -15.70
CA LEU A 233 15.77 -15.14 -14.71
C LEU A 233 15.44 -14.57 -13.33
N GLU A 234 16.22 -13.60 -12.86
CA GLU A 234 15.97 -13.02 -11.54
C GLU A 234 14.73 -12.14 -11.51
N PHE A 235 14.40 -11.46 -12.62
CA PHE A 235 13.13 -10.77 -12.73
C PHE A 235 11.95 -11.74 -12.56
N CYS A 236 11.94 -12.86 -13.30
CA CYS A 236 10.82 -13.80 -13.27
C CYS A 236 10.67 -14.46 -11.89
N ARG A 237 11.78 -14.85 -11.26
CA ARG A 237 11.78 -15.42 -9.90
C ARG A 237 11.25 -14.43 -8.87
N ALA A 238 11.74 -13.19 -8.89
CA ALA A 238 11.29 -12.15 -7.98
C ALA A 238 9.81 -11.80 -8.21
N PHE A 239 9.41 -11.60 -9.47
CA PHE A 239 8.05 -11.18 -9.81
C PHE A 239 6.99 -12.24 -9.45
N PHE A 240 7.24 -13.50 -9.81
CA PHE A 240 6.32 -14.61 -9.51
C PHE A 240 6.52 -15.22 -8.12
N GLN A 241 7.57 -14.84 -7.39
CA GLN A 241 7.94 -15.38 -6.07
C GLN A 241 8.07 -16.91 -6.07
N VAL A 242 8.74 -17.42 -7.11
CA VAL A 242 9.04 -18.85 -7.26
C VAL A 242 10.54 -18.99 -7.48
N ASP A 243 11.27 -19.39 -6.44
CA ASP A 243 12.74 -19.47 -6.45
C ASP A 243 13.28 -20.41 -7.54
N ASP A 244 12.62 -21.55 -7.76
CA ASP A 244 13.03 -22.55 -8.77
C ASP A 244 12.16 -22.48 -10.04
N LEU A 245 11.79 -21.27 -10.48
CA LEU A 245 11.04 -21.08 -11.72
C LEU A 245 11.93 -21.38 -12.93
N PRO A 246 11.65 -22.43 -13.72
CA PRO A 246 12.47 -22.73 -14.89
C PRO A 246 12.08 -21.81 -16.05
N LEU A 247 13.10 -21.28 -16.74
CA LEU A 247 12.95 -20.48 -17.95
C LEU A 247 13.50 -21.23 -19.16
N ARG A 248 12.79 -21.13 -20.29
CA ARG A 248 13.20 -21.66 -21.59
C ARG A 248 13.34 -20.52 -22.59
N PHE A 249 14.54 -20.36 -23.13
CA PHE A 249 14.83 -19.41 -24.21
C PHE A 249 14.75 -20.15 -25.53
N ARG A 250 13.78 -19.79 -26.37
CA ARG A 250 13.63 -20.33 -27.73
C ARG A 250 14.08 -19.28 -28.75
N PRO A 251 14.88 -19.64 -29.77
CA PRO A 251 15.17 -18.73 -30.86
C PRO A 251 13.87 -18.20 -31.48
N SER A 252 13.83 -16.89 -31.72
CA SER A 252 12.74 -16.21 -32.43
C SER A 252 13.35 -15.18 -33.39
N PHE A 253 12.56 -14.26 -33.91
CA PHE A 253 13.02 -13.21 -34.81
C PHE A 253 12.33 -11.87 -34.48
N PHE A 254 13.14 -10.85 -34.21
CA PHE A 254 12.67 -9.46 -34.15
C PHE A 254 13.63 -8.59 -34.97
N PRO A 255 13.16 -7.71 -35.87
CA PRO A 255 14.04 -6.92 -36.74
C PRO A 255 15.07 -6.04 -36.00
N PHE A 256 14.78 -5.69 -34.74
CA PHE A 256 15.61 -4.86 -33.87
C PHE A 256 16.56 -5.65 -32.94
N THR A 257 16.55 -6.99 -32.98
CA THR A 257 17.51 -7.81 -32.20
C THR A 257 18.16 -8.91 -33.04
N GLU A 258 19.41 -9.25 -32.73
CA GLU A 258 20.13 -10.40 -33.29
C GLU A 258 21.31 -10.79 -32.37
N PRO A 259 21.31 -11.99 -31.75
CA PRO A 259 20.26 -13.01 -31.79
C PRO A 259 19.02 -12.62 -30.98
N SER A 260 17.85 -13.04 -31.46
CA SER A 260 16.54 -12.91 -30.79
C SER A 260 16.12 -14.20 -30.07
N ALA A 261 15.33 -14.06 -29.00
CA ALA A 261 14.70 -15.17 -28.31
C ALA A 261 13.34 -14.81 -27.70
N GLU A 262 12.42 -15.77 -27.66
CA GLU A 262 11.24 -15.76 -26.79
C GLU A 262 11.56 -16.51 -25.49
N VAL A 263 10.93 -16.08 -24.41
CA VAL A 263 11.08 -16.72 -23.10
C VAL A 263 9.74 -17.29 -22.64
N ASP A 264 9.79 -18.59 -22.35
CA ASP A 264 8.71 -19.30 -21.71
C ASP A 264 9.07 -19.62 -20.26
N ILE A 265 8.07 -19.60 -19.37
CA ILE A 265 8.19 -20.08 -17.98
C ILE A 265 7.53 -21.45 -17.83
N GLY A 266 8.08 -22.27 -16.93
CA GLY A 266 7.49 -23.56 -16.60
C GLY A 266 6.16 -23.43 -15.89
N CYS A 267 5.19 -24.24 -16.30
CA CYS A 267 3.88 -24.29 -15.67
C CYS A 267 3.24 -25.69 -15.74
N SER A 268 2.08 -25.86 -15.10
CA SER A 268 1.14 -26.96 -15.27
C SER A 268 -0.27 -26.41 -15.43
N ARG A 269 -1.05 -26.97 -16.36
CA ARG A 269 -2.50 -26.69 -16.51
C ARG A 269 -3.40 -27.83 -16.02
N LYS A 270 -2.84 -28.82 -15.32
CA LYS A 270 -3.60 -30.00 -14.86
C LYS A 270 -4.67 -29.59 -13.84
N GLY A 271 -5.88 -30.12 -14.01
CA GLY A 271 -7.00 -29.88 -13.08
C GLY A 271 -7.71 -28.54 -13.27
N GLY A 272 -7.45 -27.81 -14.37
CA GLY A 272 -8.07 -26.50 -14.63
C GLY A 272 -7.42 -25.34 -13.88
N GLU A 273 -6.34 -25.59 -13.15
CA GLU A 273 -5.57 -24.60 -12.40
C GLU A 273 -4.20 -24.41 -13.07
N LEU A 274 -3.78 -23.15 -13.25
CA LEU A 274 -2.44 -22.84 -13.75
C LEU A 274 -1.48 -22.71 -12.57
N LYS A 275 -0.47 -23.59 -12.50
CA LYS A 275 0.61 -23.53 -11.49
C LYS A 275 1.93 -23.24 -12.15
N LEU A 276 2.68 -22.26 -11.64
CA LEU A 276 4.02 -21.94 -12.12
C LEU A 276 5.06 -22.80 -11.40
N GLY A 277 6.05 -23.30 -12.13
CA GLY A 277 7.10 -24.17 -11.62
C GLY A 277 7.49 -25.28 -12.59
N ASN A 278 8.31 -26.21 -12.11
CA ASN A 278 8.86 -27.28 -12.94
C ASN A 278 7.88 -28.46 -13.10
N TYR A 279 6.88 -28.29 -13.96
CA TYR A 279 5.83 -29.29 -14.18
C TYR A 279 5.76 -29.84 -15.62
N GLY A 280 6.66 -29.43 -16.50
CA GLY A 280 6.82 -29.98 -17.85
C GLY A 280 6.07 -29.25 -18.98
N ASP A 281 5.10 -28.38 -18.67
CA ASP A 281 4.49 -27.48 -19.66
C ASP A 281 5.18 -26.10 -19.65
N TRP A 282 5.00 -25.36 -20.75
CA TRP A 282 5.62 -24.05 -20.95
C TRP A 282 4.58 -23.01 -21.35
N LEU A 283 4.83 -21.78 -20.93
CA LEU A 283 4.01 -20.63 -21.26
C LEU A 283 4.89 -19.44 -21.64
N GLU A 284 4.71 -18.94 -22.86
CA GLU A 284 5.36 -17.71 -23.32
C GLU A 284 4.92 -16.50 -22.49
N ILE A 285 5.89 -15.66 -22.09
CA ILE A 285 5.63 -14.43 -21.33
C ILE A 285 6.30 -13.18 -21.93
N LEU A 286 7.38 -13.32 -22.71
CA LEU A 286 8.12 -12.17 -23.22
C LEU A 286 9.00 -12.49 -24.44
N GLY A 287 9.33 -11.45 -25.20
CA GLY A 287 10.35 -11.45 -26.26
C GLY A 287 11.60 -10.68 -25.84
N CYS A 288 12.77 -11.08 -26.32
CA CYS A 288 14.05 -10.44 -25.99
C CYS A 288 15.12 -10.71 -27.05
N GLY A 289 16.27 -10.07 -26.90
CA GLY A 289 17.45 -10.35 -27.73
C GLY A 289 18.57 -9.34 -27.56
N MET A 290 19.69 -9.60 -28.21
CA MET A 290 20.79 -8.63 -28.31
C MET A 290 20.41 -7.55 -29.32
N VAL A 291 20.59 -6.27 -28.99
CA VAL A 291 20.21 -5.14 -29.86
C VAL A 291 20.95 -5.25 -31.19
N HIS A 292 20.21 -5.18 -32.30
CA HIS A 292 20.79 -5.30 -33.63
C HIS A 292 21.72 -4.10 -33.92
N PRO A 293 22.92 -4.30 -34.51
CA PRO A 293 23.89 -3.23 -34.79
C PRO A 293 23.28 -2.03 -35.53
N LYS A 294 22.36 -2.31 -36.47
CA LYS A 294 21.67 -1.25 -37.23
C LYS A 294 20.84 -0.31 -36.37
N VAL A 295 20.25 -0.79 -35.29
CA VAL A 295 19.47 0.04 -34.36
C VAL A 295 20.40 1.01 -33.61
N LEU A 296 21.57 0.53 -33.19
CA LEU A 296 22.59 1.38 -32.57
C LEU A 296 23.08 2.46 -33.54
N GLU A 297 23.43 2.06 -34.77
CA GLU A 297 23.87 2.98 -35.82
C GLU A 297 22.81 4.02 -36.18
N ASN A 298 21.54 3.63 -36.24
CA ASN A 298 20.41 4.53 -36.49
C ASN A 298 20.27 5.60 -35.39
N CYS A 299 20.82 5.34 -34.20
CA CYS A 299 20.84 6.28 -33.07
C CYS A 299 22.20 6.98 -32.90
N GLY A 300 23.15 6.80 -33.83
CA GLY A 300 24.49 7.39 -33.73
C GLY A 300 25.42 6.71 -32.73
N ILE A 301 25.09 5.51 -32.27
CA ILE A 301 25.91 4.72 -31.34
C ILE A 301 26.81 3.78 -32.15
N ASP A 302 28.13 3.81 -31.86
CA ASP A 302 29.12 2.94 -32.49
C ASP A 302 28.91 1.47 -32.07
N SER A 303 28.37 0.67 -33.00
CA SER A 303 28.06 -0.75 -32.83
C SER A 303 29.29 -1.65 -32.72
N THR A 304 30.49 -1.14 -33.02
CA THR A 304 31.75 -1.89 -32.85
C THR A 304 32.28 -1.80 -31.42
N ARG A 305 31.92 -0.74 -30.70
CA ARG A 305 32.30 -0.50 -29.31
C ARG A 305 31.18 -0.88 -28.34
N TRP A 306 29.95 -0.49 -28.65
CA TRP A 306 28.79 -0.65 -27.78
C TRP A 306 27.92 -1.81 -28.25
N GLN A 307 27.43 -2.58 -27.28
CA GLN A 307 26.46 -3.63 -27.51
C GLN A 307 25.47 -3.66 -26.34
N GLY A 308 24.39 -4.41 -26.49
CA GLY A 308 23.33 -4.37 -25.51
C GLY A 308 22.26 -5.41 -25.73
N PHE A 309 21.34 -5.50 -24.79
CA PHE A 309 20.14 -6.32 -24.95
C PHE A 309 18.89 -5.50 -24.69
N ALA A 310 17.79 -5.97 -25.27
CA ALA A 310 16.47 -5.47 -24.99
C ALA A 310 15.51 -6.63 -24.72
N PHE A 311 14.44 -6.33 -23.99
CA PHE A 311 13.34 -7.26 -23.74
C PHE A 311 12.03 -6.50 -23.69
N GLY A 312 10.92 -7.19 -23.95
CA GLY A 312 9.58 -6.62 -23.88
C GLY A 312 8.56 -7.66 -23.46
N MET A 313 7.65 -7.24 -22.56
CA MET A 313 6.58 -8.10 -22.08
C MET A 313 5.27 -7.33 -21.88
N GLY A 314 4.16 -8.02 -22.11
CA GLY A 314 2.82 -7.50 -21.85
C GLY A 314 2.52 -7.55 -20.36
N ILE A 315 2.14 -6.41 -19.78
CA ILE A 315 1.88 -6.27 -18.34
C ILE A 315 0.59 -7.02 -17.98
N GLU A 316 -0.46 -6.93 -18.80
CA GLU A 316 -1.71 -7.67 -18.59
C GLU A 316 -1.46 -9.17 -18.50
N ARG A 317 -0.61 -9.70 -19.38
CA ARG A 317 -0.31 -11.13 -19.41
C ARG A 317 0.32 -11.59 -18.10
N VAL A 318 1.36 -10.90 -17.63
CA VAL A 318 2.02 -11.29 -16.38
C VAL A 318 1.15 -11.03 -15.15
N ALA A 319 0.31 -9.99 -15.16
CA ALA A 319 -0.69 -9.73 -14.12
C ALA A 319 -1.73 -10.85 -14.05
N MET A 320 -2.27 -11.30 -15.18
CA MET A 320 -3.20 -12.43 -15.24
C MET A 320 -2.60 -13.69 -14.65
N LEU A 321 -1.34 -13.97 -14.95
CA LEU A 321 -0.64 -15.15 -14.45
C LEU A 321 -0.37 -15.08 -12.95
N LYS A 322 0.00 -13.92 -12.45
CA LYS A 322 0.32 -13.72 -11.03
C LYS A 322 -0.94 -13.68 -10.16
N TYR A 323 -2.01 -13.04 -10.64
CA TYR A 323 -3.23 -12.80 -9.87
C TYR A 323 -4.40 -13.71 -10.25
N GLY A 324 -4.19 -14.65 -11.17
CA GLY A 324 -5.22 -15.61 -11.57
C GLY A 324 -6.41 -14.97 -12.29
N ILE A 325 -6.19 -13.88 -13.02
CA ILE A 325 -7.26 -13.17 -13.75
C ILE A 325 -7.50 -13.89 -15.09
N PRO A 326 -8.71 -14.41 -15.36
CA PRO A 326 -8.92 -15.31 -16.49
C PRO A 326 -9.13 -14.60 -17.84
N ASP A 327 -9.56 -13.35 -17.84
CA ASP A 327 -9.95 -12.62 -19.05
C ASP A 327 -9.35 -11.22 -19.07
N LEU A 328 -8.58 -10.93 -20.12
CA LEU A 328 -7.85 -9.67 -20.29
C LEU A 328 -8.81 -8.47 -20.46
N ARG A 329 -9.98 -8.69 -21.07
CA ARG A 329 -10.93 -7.59 -21.36
C ARG A 329 -11.44 -6.92 -20.09
N THR A 330 -11.53 -7.69 -19.00
CA THR A 330 -12.04 -7.22 -17.71
C THR A 330 -11.22 -6.08 -17.10
N PHE A 331 -9.94 -5.92 -17.47
CA PHE A 331 -9.12 -4.77 -17.08
C PHE A 331 -9.66 -3.42 -17.57
N PHE A 332 -10.48 -3.40 -18.63
CA PHE A 332 -10.93 -2.18 -19.29
C PHE A 332 -12.44 -1.93 -19.18
N GLU A 333 -13.19 -2.85 -18.57
CA GLU A 333 -14.66 -2.74 -18.41
C GLU A 333 -15.09 -1.76 -17.32
N ALA A 334 -14.16 -1.33 -16.46
CA ALA A 334 -14.42 -0.43 -15.33
C ALA A 334 -15.49 -0.94 -14.32
N ASP A 335 -15.57 -2.26 -14.11
CA ASP A 335 -16.46 -2.85 -13.10
C ASP A 335 -15.90 -2.65 -11.67
N LEU A 336 -16.62 -1.90 -10.84
CA LEU A 336 -16.24 -1.65 -9.45
C LEU A 336 -16.21 -2.91 -8.58
N ARG A 337 -17.01 -3.94 -8.90
CA ARG A 337 -16.99 -5.22 -8.17
C ARG A 337 -15.71 -5.99 -8.48
N TRP A 338 -15.30 -5.96 -9.74
CA TRP A 338 -14.03 -6.53 -10.19
C TRP A 338 -12.85 -5.81 -9.53
N LEU A 339 -12.87 -4.47 -9.53
CA LEU A 339 -11.82 -3.68 -8.88
C LEU A 339 -11.78 -3.87 -7.35
N LYS A 340 -12.93 -4.09 -6.70
CA LYS A 340 -12.97 -4.43 -5.27
C LYS A 340 -12.40 -5.82 -4.97
N HIS A 341 -12.56 -6.76 -5.89
CA HIS A 341 -12.10 -8.14 -5.73
C HIS A 341 -10.61 -8.31 -6.05
N TYR A 342 -10.16 -7.76 -7.18
CA TYR A 342 -8.78 -7.91 -7.65
C TYR A 342 -7.88 -6.72 -7.32
N GLY A 343 -8.44 -5.54 -7.01
CA GLY A 343 -7.66 -4.34 -6.75
C GLY A 343 -6.97 -4.35 -5.38
N PHE A 344 -5.94 -3.53 -5.27
CA PHE A 344 -4.99 -3.53 -4.14
C PHE A 344 -5.25 -2.37 -3.18
N VAL A 345 -4.80 -2.50 -1.94
CA VAL A 345 -4.92 -1.41 -0.94
C VAL A 345 -3.91 -0.31 -1.30
N PRO A 346 -4.30 0.97 -1.41
CA PRO A 346 -3.41 2.04 -1.88
C PRO A 346 -2.13 2.27 -1.08
N LEU A 347 -2.11 1.87 0.20
CA LEU A 347 -0.94 2.04 1.08
C LEU A 347 -0.03 0.80 1.10
N ASP A 348 -0.41 -0.27 0.40
CA ASP A 348 0.37 -1.50 0.30
C ASP A 348 1.29 -1.44 -0.92
N VAL A 349 2.20 -0.47 -0.91
CA VAL A 349 3.10 -0.20 -2.03
C VAL A 349 4.12 -1.33 -2.12
N PRO A 350 4.23 -2.00 -3.29
CA PRO A 350 5.14 -3.12 -3.45
C PRO A 350 6.60 -2.67 -3.24
N SER A 351 7.33 -3.41 -2.41
CA SER A 351 8.77 -3.21 -2.22
C SER A 351 9.46 -4.53 -1.91
N LEU A 352 10.70 -4.68 -2.35
CA LEU A 352 11.49 -5.88 -2.06
C LEU A 352 11.69 -6.09 -0.54
N ALA A 353 11.67 -5.01 0.25
CA ALA A 353 11.83 -5.08 1.70
C ALA A 353 10.57 -5.52 2.46
N GLN A 354 9.38 -5.20 1.96
CA GLN A 354 8.10 -5.52 2.61
C GLN A 354 7.39 -6.75 2.02
N GLY A 355 7.86 -7.20 0.85
CA GLY A 355 7.22 -8.22 0.01
C GLY A 355 6.57 -7.59 -1.21
N LEU A 356 6.61 -8.31 -2.34
CA LEU A 356 6.04 -7.86 -3.62
C LEU A 356 4.53 -8.14 -3.74
N THR A 357 3.97 -8.99 -2.88
CA THR A 357 2.53 -9.21 -2.73
C THR A 357 2.21 -9.50 -1.28
N ARG A 358 1.08 -8.97 -0.79
CA ARG A 358 0.41 -9.44 0.43
C ARG A 358 -0.97 -9.99 0.11
#